data_AF-A0A0N1AXR8-F1
#
_entry.id   AF-A0A0N1AXR8-F1
#
_cell.length_a   1.000
_cell.length_b   1.000
_cell.length_c   1.000
_cell.angle_alpha   90.00
_cell.angle_beta   90.00
_cell.angle_gamma   90.00
#
_symmetry.space_group_name_H-M   'P 1'
#
loop_
_entity.id
_entity.type
_entity.pdbx_description
1 polymer ?
#
loop_
_entity_poly.entity_id
_entity_poly.type
_entity_poly.pdbx_seq_one_letter_code
_entity_poly.pdbx_strand_id
1 'polypeptide(L)'
;MTDDTPRKTQAGGSDWSRIERLSEDEIEAMARTDGENPATTSADWAEAFIGLPPQKTPVNAKFDEDVVTWFKAQGRGYQARMNAVLRRYMETHRKAG
;
A
#
# COMPACT_ATOMS: atom_id res chain seq x y z
N MET A 1 12.37 29.21 -4.18
CA MET A 1 11.22 28.83 -3.32
C MET A 1 11.61 27.53 -2.65
N THR A 2 12.39 27.63 -1.57
CA THR A 2 12.91 26.51 -0.79
C THR A 2 11.87 26.16 0.26
N ASP A 3 11.27 24.97 0.15
CA ASP A 3 10.38 24.45 1.18
C ASP A 3 11.26 23.94 2.33
N ASP A 4 11.40 24.76 3.38
CA ASP A 4 12.13 24.45 4.60
C ASP A 4 11.12 24.16 5.72
N THR A 5 10.38 23.06 5.57
CA THR A 5 9.44 22.60 6.60
C THR A 5 10.16 21.62 7.54
N PRO A 6 10.28 21.90 8.85
CA PRO A 6 11.00 21.03 9.78
C PRO A 6 10.27 19.70 9.97
N ARG A 7 10.97 18.59 9.69
CA ARG A 7 10.45 17.22 9.80
C ARG A 7 10.32 16.83 11.28
N LYS A 8 9.10 16.54 11.75
CA LYS A 8 8.84 16.07 13.12
C LYS A 8 9.57 14.74 13.38
N THR A 9 10.49 14.72 14.34
CA THR A 9 11.14 13.52 14.87
C THR A 9 10.18 12.76 15.80
N GLN A 10 9.69 11.60 15.36
CA GLN A 10 9.03 10.64 16.27
C GLN A 10 10.09 9.83 17.05
N ALA A 11 9.72 9.42 18.26
CA ALA A 11 10.57 8.73 19.23
C ALA A 11 10.99 7.32 18.73
N GLY A 12 12.14 7.30 18.07
CA GLY A 12 12.90 6.15 17.61
C GLY A 12 14.14 6.73 16.93
N GLY A 13 15.11 7.16 17.74
CA GLY A 13 16.09 8.18 17.35
C GLY A 13 17.11 7.70 16.33
N SER A 14 16.78 7.74 15.04
CA SER A 14 17.79 7.76 13.99
C SER A 14 18.66 9.01 14.14
N ASP A 15 19.98 8.86 14.10
CA ASP A 15 20.93 9.98 14.11
C ASP A 15 20.89 10.68 12.74
N TRP A 16 19.97 11.62 12.59
CA TRP A 16 19.75 12.36 11.35
C TRP A 16 20.95 13.22 10.96
N SER A 17 21.64 13.81 11.93
CA SER A 17 22.84 14.61 11.68
C SER A 17 24.01 13.77 11.16
N ARG A 18 24.09 12.49 11.51
CA ARG A 18 25.00 11.53 10.88
C ARG A 18 24.58 11.23 9.45
N ILE A 19 23.29 10.94 9.22
CA ILE A 19 22.76 10.58 7.89
C ILE A 19 22.99 11.72 6.89
N GLU A 20 22.72 12.97 7.28
CA GLU A 20 22.89 14.15 6.41
C GLU A 20 24.34 14.43 5.99
N ARG A 21 25.32 13.86 6.71
CA ARG A 21 26.74 14.03 6.42
C ARG A 21 27.34 12.88 5.62
N LEU A 22 26.60 11.79 5.39
CA LEU A 22 27.08 10.69 4.56
C LEU A 22 27.14 11.13 3.10
N SER A 23 28.27 10.86 2.46
CA SER A 23 28.42 11.05 1.02
C SER A 23 27.72 9.94 0.23
N GLU A 24 27.42 10.21 -1.05
CA GLU A 24 26.83 9.22 -1.96
C GLU A 24 27.71 7.96 -2.07
N ASP A 25 29.03 8.12 -2.13
CA ASP A 25 29.98 7.00 -2.20
C ASP A 25 29.95 6.12 -0.94
N GLU A 26 29.83 6.73 0.24
CA GLU A 26 29.70 5.99 1.50
C GLU A 26 28.38 5.24 1.57
N ILE A 27 27.28 5.86 1.10
CA ILE A 27 25.95 5.23 1.03
C ILE A 27 25.99 4.02 0.10
N GLU A 28 26.59 4.17 -1.08
CA GLU A 28 26.72 3.10 -2.08
C GLU A 28 27.61 1.95 -1.58
N ALA A 29 28.72 2.27 -0.90
CA ALA A 29 29.59 1.28 -0.30
C ALA A 29 28.85 0.47 0.79
N MET A 30 28.08 1.15 1.64
CA MET A 30 27.25 0.50 2.67
C MET A 30 26.20 -0.41 2.03
N ALA A 31 25.44 0.09 1.06
CA ALA A 31 24.40 -0.67 0.37
C ALA A 31 24.95 -1.93 -0.31
N ARG A 32 26.13 -1.86 -0.94
CA ARG A 32 26.78 -3.00 -1.61
C ARG A 32 27.16 -4.13 -0.64
N THR A 33 27.47 -3.78 0.60
CA THR A 33 27.91 -4.75 1.63
C THR A 33 26.78 -5.21 2.55
N ASP A 34 25.58 -4.66 2.40
CA ASP A 34 24.43 -4.98 3.24
C ASP A 34 23.80 -6.31 2.78
N GLY A 35 23.94 -7.35 3.62
CA GLY A 35 23.39 -8.67 3.35
C GLY A 35 21.87 -8.74 3.37
N GLU A 36 21.20 -7.79 4.04
CA GLU A 36 19.73 -7.69 4.08
C GLU A 36 19.18 -6.86 2.91
N ASN A 37 20.05 -6.17 2.17
CA ASN A 37 19.73 -5.37 0.99
C ASN A 37 20.61 -5.76 -0.21
N PRO A 38 20.46 -6.98 -0.75
CA PRO A 38 21.25 -7.43 -1.88
C PRO A 38 20.97 -6.59 -3.13
N ALA A 39 22.00 -6.38 -3.94
CA ALA A 39 21.85 -5.72 -5.24
C ALA A 39 20.87 -6.51 -6.13
N THR A 40 19.96 -5.79 -6.79
CA THR A 40 19.02 -6.38 -7.75
C THR A 40 19.46 -6.09 -9.18
N THR A 41 19.16 -7.01 -10.07
CA THR A 41 19.42 -6.97 -11.51
C THR A 41 18.14 -6.67 -12.27
N SER A 42 18.25 -6.27 -13.55
CA SER A 42 17.08 -6.08 -14.41
C SER A 42 16.23 -7.35 -14.57
N ALA A 43 16.84 -8.53 -14.44
CA ALA A 43 16.13 -9.81 -14.50
C ALA A 43 15.23 -10.02 -13.27
N ASP A 44 15.65 -9.57 -12.09
CA ASP A 44 14.86 -9.65 -10.85
C ASP A 44 13.55 -8.85 -10.96
N TRP A 45 13.53 -7.84 -11.83
CA TRP A 45 12.37 -6.98 -12.08
C TRP A 45 11.61 -7.31 -13.37
N ALA A 46 12.07 -8.28 -14.16
CA ALA A 46 11.50 -8.57 -15.49
C ALA A 46 10.02 -9.00 -15.44
N GLU A 47 9.61 -9.65 -14.34
CA GLU A 47 8.23 -10.10 -14.12
C GLU A 47 7.54 -9.35 -12.98
N ALA A 48 8.14 -8.27 -12.46
CA ALA A 48 7.58 -7.51 -11.37
C ALA A 48 6.27 -6.83 -11.80
N PHE A 49 5.16 -7.25 -11.20
CA PHE A 49 3.84 -6.67 -11.45
C PHE A 49 3.45 -5.71 -10.32
N ILE A 50 3.36 -4.42 -10.62
CA ILE A 50 2.73 -3.44 -9.73
C ILE A 50 1.22 -3.55 -9.93
N GLY A 51 0.57 -4.39 -9.11
CA GLY A 51 -0.88 -4.49 -9.09
C GLY A 51 -1.51 -3.21 -8.55
N LEU A 52 -1.97 -2.32 -9.43
CA LEU A 52 -2.80 -1.21 -8.98
C LEU A 52 -4.06 -1.76 -8.31
N PRO A 53 -4.47 -1.21 -7.14
CA PRO A 53 -5.74 -1.60 -6.54
C PRO A 53 -6.86 -1.31 -7.57
N PRO A 54 -7.88 -2.19 -7.64
CA PRO A 54 -8.96 -2.00 -8.59
C PRO A 54 -9.61 -0.64 -8.40
N GLN A 55 -9.80 0.09 -9.49
CA GLN A 55 -10.50 1.37 -9.49
C GLN A 55 -11.90 1.18 -8.90
N LYS A 56 -12.24 2.01 -7.92
CA LYS A 56 -13.55 2.00 -7.26
C LYS A 56 -14.32 3.23 -7.71
N THR A 57 -15.51 3.03 -8.25
CA THR A 57 -16.41 4.14 -8.58
C THR A 57 -17.26 4.47 -7.36
N PRO A 58 -17.22 5.71 -6.83
CA PRO A 58 -18.12 6.12 -5.76
C PRO A 58 -19.54 6.19 -6.32
N VAL A 59 -20.44 5.41 -5.74
CA VAL A 59 -21.87 5.41 -6.09
C VAL A 59 -22.70 5.63 -4.84
N ASN A 60 -23.81 6.35 -4.97
CA ASN A 60 -24.82 6.42 -3.92
C ASN A 60 -25.83 5.30 -4.15
N ALA A 61 -25.86 4.32 -3.25
CA ALA A 61 -26.75 3.17 -3.31
C ALA A 61 -27.48 3.00 -1.97
N LYS A 62 -28.73 2.55 -2.02
CA LYS A 62 -29.51 2.18 -0.85
C LYS A 62 -29.40 0.67 -0.65
N PHE A 63 -29.21 0.27 0.60
CA PHE A 63 -29.18 -1.13 1.04
C PHE A 63 -30.17 -1.28 2.20
N ASP A 64 -30.67 -2.49 2.39
CA ASP A 64 -31.55 -2.81 3.52
C ASP A 64 -30.81 -2.59 4.86
N GLU A 65 -31.56 -2.14 5.86
CA GLU A 65 -31.00 -1.75 7.16
C GLU A 65 -30.34 -2.92 7.89
N ASP A 66 -30.97 -4.10 7.83
CA ASP A 66 -30.48 -5.34 8.43
C ASP A 66 -29.16 -5.81 7.79
N VAL A 67 -29.04 -5.71 6.47
CA VAL A 67 -27.81 -6.02 5.72
C VAL A 67 -26.68 -5.11 6.18
N VAL A 68 -26.92 -3.79 6.21
CA VAL A 68 -25.88 -2.82 6.64
C VAL A 68 -25.49 -3.05 8.10
N THR A 69 -26.47 -3.31 8.96
CA THR A 69 -26.25 -3.58 10.39
C THR A 69 -25.40 -4.84 10.60
N TRP A 70 -25.71 -5.92 9.89
CA TRP A 70 -24.95 -7.17 9.97
C TRP A 70 -23.49 -7.01 9.55
N PHE A 71 -23.23 -6.30 8.44
CA PHE A 71 -21.86 -6.05 7.98
C PHE A 71 -21.09 -5.10 8.92
N LYS A 72 -21.75 -4.08 9.48
CA LYS A 72 -21.16 -3.16 10.46
C LYS A 72 -20.77 -3.89 11.76
N ALA A 73 -21.55 -4.87 12.20
CA ALA A 73 -21.25 -5.66 13.40
C ALA A 73 -19.91 -6.42 13.31
N GLN A 74 -19.41 -6.68 12.09
CA GLN A 74 -18.11 -7.31 11.84
C GLN A 74 -16.93 -6.34 11.93
N GLY A 75 -17.16 -5.08 12.32
CA GLY A 75 -16.11 -4.10 12.57
C GLY A 75 -15.58 -3.38 11.33
N ARG A 76 -14.37 -2.81 11.45
CA ARG A 76 -13.73 -2.00 10.41
C ARG A 76 -13.65 -2.76 9.08
N GLY A 77 -13.86 -2.05 7.97
CA GLY A 77 -13.79 -2.62 6.62
C GLY A 77 -15.09 -3.26 6.11
N TYR A 78 -16.24 -3.00 6.75
CA TYR A 78 -17.53 -3.56 6.34
C TYR A 78 -17.87 -3.27 4.87
N GLN A 79 -17.58 -2.07 4.37
CA GLN A 79 -17.79 -1.72 2.96
C GLN A 79 -16.94 -2.57 2.01
N ALA A 80 -15.71 -2.92 2.40
CA ALA A 80 -14.85 -3.79 1.60
C ALA A 80 -15.40 -5.23 1.56
N ARG A 81 -15.95 -5.72 2.68
CA ARG A 81 -16.64 -7.03 2.73
C ARG A 81 -17.90 -7.05 1.89
N MET A 82 -18.74 -6.01 1.97
CA MET A 82 -19.91 -5.86 1.08
C MET A 82 -19.49 -5.90 -0.39
N ASN A 83 -18.46 -5.14 -0.76
CA ASN A 83 -17.95 -5.12 -2.12
C ASN A 83 -17.40 -6.48 -2.58
N ALA A 84 -16.75 -7.24 -1.70
CA ALA A 84 -16.26 -8.59 -2.03
C ALA A 84 -17.41 -9.56 -2.36
N VAL A 85 -18.52 -9.49 -1.61
CA VAL A 85 -19.73 -10.29 -1.90
C VAL A 85 -20.33 -9.92 -3.26
N LEU A 86 -20.50 -8.62 -3.53
CA LEU A 86 -20.99 -8.13 -4.82
C LEU A 86 -20.09 -8.55 -5.99
N ARG A 87 -18.77 -8.47 -5.80
CA ARG A 87 -17.79 -8.91 -6.81
C ARG A 87 -17.91 -10.40 -7.07
N ARG A 88 -18.01 -11.23 -6.03
CA ARG A 88 -18.15 -12.68 -6.21
C ARG A 88 -19.44 -13.03 -6.94
N TYR A 89 -20.54 -12.37 -6.61
CA TYR A 89 -21.81 -12.51 -7.33
C TYR A 89 -21.64 -12.17 -8.82
N MET A 90 -21.08 -11.01 -9.12
CA MET A 90 -20.82 -10.55 -10.50
C MET A 90 -19.93 -11.55 -11.27
N GLU A 91 -18.83 -12.02 -10.68
CA GLU A 91 -17.90 -12.96 -11.35
C GLU A 91 -18.54 -14.31 -11.65
N THR A 92 -19.38 -14.79 -10.74
CA THR A 92 -20.09 -16.07 -10.91
C THR A 92 -21.07 -15.99 -12.07
N HIS A 93 -21.81 -14.87 -12.19
CA HIS A 93 -22.82 -14.69 -13.24
C HIS A 93 -22.23 -14.27 -14.58
N ARG A 94 -21.07 -13.61 -14.58
CA ARG A 94 -20.36 -13.22 -15.82
C ARG A 94 -19.73 -14.42 -16.56
N LYS A 95 -19.44 -15.52 -15.86
CA LYS A 95 -18.88 -16.74 -16.48
C LYS A 95 -19.96 -17.68 -17.06
N ALA A 96 -21.23 -17.41 -16.83
CA ALA A 96 -22.36 -18.24 -17.25
C ALA A 96 -23.06 -17.76 -18.54
N GLY A 97 -22.48 -16.78 -19.25
CA GLY A 97 -22.89 -16.31 -20.58
C GLY A 97 -21.68 -16.13 -21.47
#